data_AF-A0A0G1MQA4-F1
#
_entry.id   AF-A0A0G1MQA4-F1
#
_cell.length_a   1.000
_cell.length_b   1.000
_cell.length_c   1.000
_cell.angle_alpha   90.00
_cell.angle_beta   90.00
_cell.angle_gamma   90.00
#
_symmetry.space_group_name_H-M   'P 1'
#
loop_
_entity.id
_entity.type
_entity.pdbx_description
1 polymer ?
#
loop_
_entity_poly.entity_id
_entity_poly.type
_entity_poly.pdbx_seq_one_letter_code
_entity_poly.pdbx_strand_id
1 'polypeptide(L)'
;MLKLHPETNTVHALDQRWSVEWEAGVPRLALSASAFVGQQQSVEYGTAYAFTETLAGGQVYNYRFATGELKKPLQEAITDAGWTYKGVTLPGKL
;
A
#
# COMPACT_ATOMS: atom_id res chain seq x y z
N MET A 1 -4.67 1.12 8.46
CA MET A 1 -5.74 1.06 9.48
C MET A 1 -6.43 2.41 9.58
N LEU A 2 -7.76 2.45 9.67
CA LEU A 2 -8.54 3.69 9.80
C LEU A 2 -9.18 3.76 11.19
N LYS A 3 -9.21 4.94 11.79
CA LYS A 3 -9.88 5.21 13.07
C LYS A 3 -10.65 6.52 13.02
N LEU A 4 -11.93 6.47 13.40
CA LEU A 4 -12.80 7.64 13.49
C LEU A 4 -12.58 8.37 14.83
N HIS A 5 -12.54 9.69 14.76
CA HIS A 5 -12.45 10.62 15.89
C HIS A 5 -13.61 11.62 15.83
N PRO A 6 -14.82 11.23 16.30
CA PRO A 6 -16.02 12.05 16.20
C PRO A 6 -15.90 13.41 16.89
N GLU A 7 -15.14 13.48 17.99
CA GLU A 7 -14.92 14.69 18.79
C GLU A 7 -14.20 15.82 18.01
N THR A 8 -13.42 15.46 16.99
CA THR A 8 -12.73 16.41 16.11
C THR A 8 -13.19 16.33 14.67
N ASN A 9 -14.17 15.46 14.37
CA ASN A 9 -14.62 15.15 13.01
C ASN A 9 -13.45 14.76 12.07
N THR A 10 -12.50 13.96 12.60
CA THR A 10 -11.32 13.52 11.85
C THR A 10 -11.28 12.00 11.68
N VAL A 11 -10.66 11.53 10.60
CA VAL A 11 -10.32 10.14 10.37
C VAL A 11 -8.81 10.00 10.39
N HIS A 12 -8.29 9.23 11.33
CA HIS A 12 -6.87 8.92 11.44
C HIS A 12 -6.55 7.66 10.62
N ALA A 13 -5.61 7.77 9.69
CA ALA A 13 -5.18 6.70 8.80
C ALA A 13 -3.71 6.35 9.04
N LEU A 14 -3.47 5.11 9.46
CA LEU A 14 -2.15 4.52 9.58
C LEU A 14 -1.84 3.70 8.32
N ASP A 15 -0.78 4.07 7.62
CA ASP A 15 -0.25 3.30 6.49
C ASP A 15 0.73 2.22 6.96
N GLN A 16 0.60 1.02 6.40
CA GLN A 16 1.52 -0.10 6.60
C GLN A 16 1.89 -0.67 5.24
N ARG A 17 3.17 -0.99 5.04
CA ARG A 17 3.66 -1.62 3.82
C ARG A 17 4.16 -3.03 4.12
N TRP A 18 3.82 -3.94 3.23
CA TRP A 18 4.31 -5.32 3.22
C TRP A 18 4.92 -5.58 1.85
N SER A 19 6.08 -6.20 1.84
CA SER A 19 6.75 -6.64 0.62
C SER A 19 6.57 -8.15 0.51
N VAL A 20 6.18 -8.63 -0.66
CA VAL A 20 6.04 -10.05 -0.95
C VAL A 20 7.05 -10.41 -2.02
N GLU A 21 7.96 -11.32 -1.71
CA GLU A 21 8.93 -11.85 -2.64
C GLU A 21 8.58 -13.31 -2.93
N TRP A 22 8.70 -13.73 -4.18
CA TRP A 22 8.39 -15.11 -4.58
C TRP A 22 9.69 -15.81 -4.99
N GLU A 23 9.97 -16.95 -4.37
CA GLU A 23 11.08 -17.83 -4.75
C GLU A 23 10.53 -19.22 -5.05
N ALA A 24 10.70 -19.68 -6.30
CA ALA A 24 10.25 -21.01 -6.75
C ALA A 24 8.78 -21.33 -6.41
N GLY A 25 7.88 -20.35 -6.48
CA GLY A 25 6.45 -20.51 -6.18
C GLY A 25 6.08 -20.43 -4.70
N VAL A 26 7.05 -20.26 -3.80
CA VAL A 26 6.80 -20.05 -2.37
C VAL A 26 6.82 -18.55 -2.05
N PRO A 27 5.74 -17.98 -1.50
CA PRO A 27 5.72 -16.58 -1.09
C PRO A 27 6.51 -16.39 0.20
N ARG A 28 7.43 -15.43 0.20
CA ARG A 28 8.08 -14.88 1.39
C ARG A 28 7.52 -13.50 1.67
N LEU A 29 6.98 -13.34 2.88
CA LEU A 29 6.47 -12.05 3.36
C LEU A 29 7.57 -11.36 4.15
N ALA A 30 7.97 -10.18 3.69
CA ALA A 30 8.82 -9.27 4.45
C ALA A 30 7.99 -8.05 4.87
N LEU A 31 7.81 -7.85 6.17
CA LEU A 31 7.20 -6.63 6.68
C LEU A 31 8.19 -5.48 6.53
N SER A 32 8.02 -4.66 5.49
CA SER A 32 8.73 -3.39 5.36
C SER A 32 7.94 -2.31 6.11
N ALA A 33 8.13 -2.21 7.43
CA ALA A 33 7.50 -1.18 8.24
C ALA A 33 8.11 0.21 7.97
N SER A 34 7.86 0.80 6.78
CA SER A 34 8.14 2.22 6.54
C SER A 34 6.94 3.03 7.03
N ALA A 35 6.98 3.47 8.29
CA ALA A 35 6.00 4.42 8.83
C ALA A 35 6.47 5.84 8.50
N PHE A 36 5.78 6.52 7.57
CA PHE A 36 6.08 7.92 7.23
C PHE A 36 4.97 8.84 7.74
N VAL A 37 5.34 9.97 8.33
CA VAL A 37 4.40 11.02 8.73
C VAL A 37 4.00 11.80 7.47
N GLY A 38 2.87 11.42 6.87
CA GLY A 38 2.33 12.05 5.67
C GLY A 38 1.69 11.04 4.71
N GLN A 39 1.18 11.51 3.58
CA GLN A 39 0.68 10.61 2.54
C GLN A 39 1.85 10.04 1.73
N GLN A 40 2.25 8.81 2.02
CA GLN A 40 3.23 8.13 1.18
C GLN A 40 2.61 7.79 -0.18
N GLN A 41 3.04 8.52 -1.20
CA GLN A 41 2.82 8.19 -2.61
C GLN A 41 4.02 7.36 -3.10
N SER A 42 3.74 6.12 -3.50
CA SER A 42 4.70 5.21 -4.10
C SER A 42 4.18 4.82 -5.46
N VAL A 43 5.07 4.74 -6.44
CA VAL A 43 4.78 4.10 -7.71
C VAL A 43 5.85 3.04 -7.93
N GLU A 44 5.41 1.79 -8.03
CA GLU A 44 6.26 0.62 -8.16
C GLU A 44 5.98 -0.05 -9.51
N TYR A 45 7.04 -0.47 -10.18
CA TYR A 45 6.98 -1.15 -11.47
C TYR A 45 7.84 -2.40 -11.37
N GLY A 46 7.35 -3.52 -11.91
CA GLY A 46 8.11 -4.76 -11.94
C GLY A 46 7.79 -5.57 -13.18
N THR A 47 8.83 -6.11 -13.81
CA THR A 47 8.71 -7.08 -14.89
C THR A 47 9.68 -8.23 -14.66
N ALA A 48 9.24 -9.46 -14.89
CA ALA A 48 10.14 -10.62 -14.90
C ALA A 48 9.82 -11.58 -16.04
N TYR A 49 10.87 -12.25 -16.50
CA TYR A 49 10.82 -13.30 -17.51
C TYR A 49 11.32 -14.60 -16.89
N ALA A 50 10.51 -15.66 -16.97
CA ALA A 50 10.83 -16.99 -16.48
C ALA A 50 9.99 -18.04 -17.24
N PHE A 51 10.09 -19.31 -16.85
CA PHE A 51 9.16 -20.33 -17.34
C PHE A 51 7.77 -20.08 -16.76
N THR A 52 6.78 -20.00 -17.65
CA THR A 52 5.36 -19.86 -17.29
C THR A 52 4.79 -21.21 -16.83
N GLU A 53 3.53 -21.23 -16.39
CA GLU A 53 2.82 -22.46 -16.01
C GLU A 53 2.76 -23.50 -17.14
N THR A 54 2.99 -23.08 -18.39
CA THR A 54 3.05 -23.95 -19.57
C THR A 54 4.45 -24.50 -19.86
N LEU A 55 5.44 -24.26 -18.98
CA LEU A 55 6.87 -24.57 -19.18
C LEU A 55 7.49 -23.87 -20.41
N ALA A 56 6.77 -22.95 -21.05
CA ALA A 56 7.31 -22.05 -22.06
C ALA A 56 7.96 -20.83 -21.38
N GLY A 57 9.12 -20.40 -21.89
CA GLY A 57 9.73 -19.15 -21.46
C GLY A 57 8.87 -17.95 -21.86
N GLY A 58 8.62 -17.02 -20.93
CA GLY A 58 7.78 -15.87 -21.16
C GLY A 58 7.80 -14.86 -20.01
N GLN A 59 7.04 -13.77 -20.16
CA GLN A 59 6.85 -12.81 -19.08
C GLN A 59 5.94 -13.44 -18.01
N VAL A 60 6.44 -13.53 -16.78
CA VAL A 60 5.69 -14.13 -15.66
C VAL A 60 4.98 -13.10 -14.80
N TYR A 61 5.47 -11.86 -14.78
CA TYR A 61 4.70 -10.73 -14.26
C TYR A 61 5.09 -9.42 -14.96
N ASN A 62 4.11 -8.52 -15.06
CA ASN A 62 4.24 -7.13 -15.43
C ASN A 62 3.25 -6.34 -14.59
N TYR A 63 3.73 -5.55 -13.64
CA TYR A 63 2.84 -4.78 -12.77
C TYR A 63 3.26 -3.32 -12.67
N ARG A 64 2.26 -2.49 -12.46
CA ARG A 64 2.37 -1.11 -12.01
C ARG A 64 1.48 -0.97 -10.79
N PHE A 65 2.04 -0.50 -9.68
CA PHE A 65 1.31 -0.24 -8.46
C PHE A 65 1.52 1.22 -8.05
N ALA A 66 0.44 2.00 -7.97
CA ALA A 66 0.49 3.37 -7.48
C ALA A 66 -0.39 3.50 -6.24
N THR A 67 0.21 3.83 -5.08
CA THR A 67 -0.56 3.94 -3.82
C THR A 67 -1.62 5.04 -3.88
N GLY A 68 -1.43 6.04 -4.73
CA GLY A 68 -2.40 7.10 -4.98
C GLY A 68 -3.71 6.62 -5.62
N GLU A 69 -3.68 5.54 -6.41
CA GLU A 69 -4.89 4.97 -7.03
C GLU A 69 -5.84 4.37 -5.98
N LEU A 70 -5.31 3.92 -4.85
CA LEU A 70 -6.09 3.41 -3.73
C LEU A 70 -6.46 4.49 -2.71
N LYS A 71 -5.53 5.40 -2.42
CA LYS A 71 -5.71 6.39 -1.34
C LYS A 71 -6.60 7.56 -1.73
N LYS A 72 -6.60 8.00 -2.99
CA LYS A 72 -7.39 9.15 -3.43
C LYS A 72 -8.90 8.92 -3.26
N PRO A 73 -9.49 7.82 -3.77
CA PRO A 73 -10.94 7.60 -3.62
C PRO A 73 -11.37 7.50 -2.16
N LEU A 74 -10.51 6.95 -1.29
CA LEU A 74 -10.78 6.88 0.15
C LEU A 74 -10.80 8.27 0.79
N GLN A 75 -9.85 9.13 0.45
CA GLN A 75 -9.80 10.49 0.98
C GLN A 75 -10.98 11.32 0.49
N GLU A 76 -11.29 11.22 -0.80
CA GLU A 76 -12.46 11.88 -1.42
C GLU A 76 -13.74 11.46 -0.71
N ALA A 77 -13.98 10.16 -0.50
CA ALA A 77 -15.15 9.67 0.22
C ALA A 77 -15.25 10.21 1.66
N ILE A 78 -14.11 10.34 2.36
CA ILE A 78 -14.06 10.90 3.72
C ILE A 78 -14.35 12.41 3.71
N THR A 79 -13.76 13.15 2.77
CA THR A 79 -13.96 14.60 2.67
C THR A 79 -15.35 14.97 2.15
N ASP A 80 -15.92 14.17 1.24
CA ASP A 80 -17.28 14.35 0.73
C ASP A 80 -18.33 14.09 1.82
N ALA A 81 -18.02 13.20 2.77
CA ALA A 81 -18.81 13.00 3.97
C ALA A 81 -18.64 14.13 5.02
N GLY A 82 -17.81 15.14 4.73
CA GLY A 82 -17.55 16.28 5.61
C GLY A 82 -16.52 16.03 6.72
N TRP A 83 -15.78 14.92 6.67
CA TRP A 83 -14.74 14.57 7.65
C TRP A 83 -13.35 15.01 7.18
N THR A 84 -12.45 15.26 8.13
CA THR A 84 -11.05 15.58 7.82
C THR A 84 -10.17 14.34 7.85
N TYR A 85 -9.46 14.04 6.76
CA TYR A 85 -8.47 12.95 6.72
C TYR A 85 -7.13 13.37 7.34
N LYS A 86 -6.58 12.55 8.25
CA LYS A 86 -5.24 12.73 8.86
C LYS A 86 -4.41 11.46 8.75
N GLY A 87 -3.26 11.54 8.08
CA GLY A 87 -2.25 10.48 8.14
C GLY A 87 -1.54 10.46 9.50
N VAL A 88 -1.43 9.29 10.12
CA VAL A 88 -0.76 9.09 11.41
C VAL A 88 0.29 7.98 11.30
N THR A 89 1.31 8.03 12.15
CA THR A 89 2.32 6.98 12.29
C THR A 89 2.20 6.29 13.63
N LEU A 90 2.68 5.05 13.71
CA LEU A 90 2.87 4.40 15.00
C LEU A 90 3.97 5.14 15.78
N PRO A 91 3.79 5.41 17.09
CA PRO A 91 4.88 5.88 17.92
C PRO A 91 5.89 4.74 18.12
N GLY A 92 7.02 4.79 17.41
CA GLY A 92 8.15 3.87 17.61
C GLY A 92 8.85 3.40 16.33
N LYS A 93 10.11 3.84 16.19
CA LYS A 93 11.17 3.47 15.23
C LYS A 93 10.99 3.89 13.76
N LEU A 94 11.76 4.92 13.41
CA LEU A 94 12.44 5.09 12.13
C LEU A 94 13.41 3.92 11.89
#